data_AF-A0A9E4N464-F1
#
_entry.id   AF-A0A9E4N464-F1
#
_cell.length_a   1.000
_cell.length_b   1.000
_cell.length_c   1.000
_cell.angle_alpha   90.00
_cell.angle_beta   90.00
_cell.angle_gamma   90.00
#
_symmetry.space_group_name_H-M   'P 1'
#
loop_
_entity.id
_entity.type
_entity.pdbx_description
1 polymer ?
#
loop_
_entity_poly.entity_id
_entity_poly.type
_entity_poly.pdbx_seq_one_letter_code
_entity_poly.pdbx_strand_id
1 'polypeptide(L)'
;MEERRVGGRPVPDTEIQAINQQQLHGLEILSKFGWKLVCVRSENDLNPAVILENRQNGILGTLETDGVLRLNSNLAIRRSRVFELKSMLSSFGQLLTRVR
;
A
#
# COMPACT_ATOMS: atom_id res chain seq x y z
N MET A 1 8.47 -21.37 21.93
CA MET A 1 8.36 -20.12 22.71
C MET A 1 7.75 -19.10 21.77
N GLU A 2 6.45 -18.83 21.90
CA GLU A 2 5.73 -17.91 21.01
C GLU A 2 6.06 -16.46 21.38
N GLU A 3 6.84 -15.79 20.54
CA GLU A 3 7.07 -14.35 20.67
C GLU A 3 5.84 -13.61 20.15
N ARG A 4 4.88 -13.38 21.04
CA ARG A 4 3.72 -12.51 20.79
C ARG A 4 4.25 -11.08 20.73
N ARG A 5 4.16 -10.45 19.55
CA ARG A 5 4.61 -9.07 19.30
C ARG A 5 3.83 -8.08 20.18
N VAL A 6 4.30 -7.86 21.41
CA VAL A 6 3.82 -6.82 22.31
C VAL A 6 4.66 -5.57 22.05
N GLY A 7 4.03 -4.50 21.52
CA GLY A 7 4.64 -3.17 21.44
C GLY A 7 5.45 -2.85 20.18
N GLY A 8 5.53 -3.75 19.19
CA GLY A 8 6.12 -3.43 17.89
C GLY A 8 5.25 -2.44 17.11
N ARG A 9 5.85 -1.40 16.50
CA ARG A 9 5.13 -0.54 15.55
C ARG A 9 4.53 -1.44 14.46
N PRO A 10 3.28 -1.21 14.00
CA PRO A 10 2.57 -2.12 13.09
C PRO A 10 3.30 -2.38 11.76
N VAL A 11 4.18 -1.46 11.36
CA VAL A 11 4.98 -1.49 10.12
C VAL A 11 6.30 -0.78 10.42
N PRO A 12 7.47 -1.31 10.02
CA PRO A 12 8.73 -0.56 10.13
C PRO A 12 8.63 0.71 9.27
N ASP A 13 9.09 1.85 9.81
CA ASP A 13 9.01 3.18 9.17
C ASP A 13 9.76 3.27 7.81
N THR A 14 10.51 2.23 7.45
CA THR A 14 11.26 2.10 6.20
C THR A 14 10.64 1.07 5.26
N GLU A 15 9.39 1.30 4.84
CA GLU A 15 8.72 0.51 3.77
C GLU A 15 9.55 0.46 2.47
N ILE A 16 10.40 1.45 2.23
CA ILE A 16 11.26 1.59 1.05
C ILE A 16 12.47 0.64 1.10
N GLN A 17 12.90 0.17 2.28
CA GLN A 17 14.04 -0.74 2.39
C GLN A 17 13.74 -2.15 1.88
N ALA A 18 12.46 -2.51 1.75
CA ALA A 18 12.04 -3.81 1.25
C ALA A 18 12.00 -3.88 -0.28
N ILE A 19 12.28 -2.80 -1.02
CA ILE A 19 12.12 -2.77 -2.48
C ILE A 19 13.50 -2.74 -3.15
N ASN A 20 13.73 -3.56 -4.16
CA ASN A 20 15.00 -3.57 -4.88
C ASN A 20 15.09 -2.45 -5.95
N GLN A 21 16.27 -2.23 -6.53
CA GLN A 21 16.49 -1.15 -7.52
C GLN A 21 15.65 -1.31 -8.81
N GLN A 22 15.44 -2.55 -9.29
CA GLN A 22 14.63 -2.81 -10.49
C GLN A 22 13.16 -2.47 -10.24
N GLN A 23 12.65 -2.84 -9.07
CA GLN A 23 11.30 -2.48 -8.61
C GLN A 23 11.17 -0.98 -8.38
N LEU A 24 12.18 -0.31 -7.82
CA LEU A 24 12.15 1.15 -7.65
C LEU A 24 12.04 1.85 -9.00
N HIS A 25 12.83 1.42 -9.98
CA HIS A 25 12.79 1.95 -11.34
C HIS A 25 11.43 1.68 -12.03
N GLY A 26 10.93 0.45 -11.91
CA GLY A 26 9.60 0.08 -12.41
C GLY A 26 8.50 0.92 -11.77
N LEU A 27 8.56 1.14 -10.46
CA LEU A 27 7.61 1.98 -9.73
C LEU A 27 7.63 3.43 -10.22
N GLU A 28 8.82 4.01 -10.44
CA GLU A 28 8.97 5.36 -10.96
C GLU A 28 8.29 5.52 -12.33
N ILE A 29 8.53 4.57 -13.24
CA ILE A 29 7.90 4.56 -14.57
C ILE A 29 6.39 4.39 -14.44
N LEU A 30 5.93 3.37 -13.71
CA LEU A 30 4.51 3.03 -13.57
C LEU A 30 3.72 4.14 -12.89
N SER A 31 4.35 4.91 -12.00
CA SER A 31 3.73 6.09 -11.38
C SER A 31 3.25 7.12 -12.41
N LYS A 32 3.99 7.28 -13.52
CA LYS A 32 3.64 8.20 -14.62
C LYS A 32 2.42 7.71 -15.40
N PHE A 33 2.15 6.41 -15.38
CA PHE A 33 0.98 5.76 -16.00
C PHE A 33 -0.19 5.56 -15.02
N GLY A 34 -0.16 6.23 -13.87
CA GLY A 34 -1.27 6.23 -12.92
C GLY A 34 -1.30 5.05 -11.95
N TRP A 35 -0.23 4.25 -11.89
CA TRP A 35 -0.08 3.22 -10.86
C TRP A 35 0.40 3.84 -9.54
N LYS A 36 -0.11 3.33 -8.43
CA LYS A 36 0.21 3.77 -7.09
C LYS A 36 0.58 2.59 -6.22
N LEU A 37 1.64 2.73 -5.43
CA LEU A 37 1.99 1.78 -4.37
C LEU A 37 0.88 1.69 -3.33
N VAL A 38 0.43 0.47 -3.05
CA VAL A 38 -0.57 0.17 -2.00
C VAL A 38 0.08 -0.50 -0.80
N CYS A 39 0.87 -1.55 -1.03
CA CYS A 39 1.57 -2.25 0.04
C CYS A 39 2.77 -3.02 -0.49
N VAL A 40 3.77 -3.22 0.36
CA VAL A 40 4.89 -4.14 0.11
C VAL A 40 4.71 -5.36 1.00
N ARG A 41 4.67 -6.56 0.41
CA ARG A 41 4.62 -7.82 1.15
C ARG A 41 6.01 -8.44 1.16
N SER A 42 6.59 -8.60 2.35
CA SER A 42 7.77 -9.45 2.55
C SER A 42 7.28 -10.81 3.02
N GLU A 43 7.25 -11.81 2.14
CA GLU A 43 6.85 -13.17 2.52
C GLU A 43 7.97 -13.90 3.27
N ASN A 44 9.25 -13.59 3.01
CA ASN A 44 10.43 -14.18 3.68
C ASN A 44 11.73 -13.33 3.47
N ASP A 45 11.63 -12.00 3.36
CA ASP A 45 12.73 -11.04 3.05
C ASP A 45 13.47 -11.23 1.71
N LEU A 46 13.38 -12.39 1.07
CA LEU A 46 14.08 -12.71 -0.18
C LEU A 46 13.35 -12.20 -1.43
N ASN A 47 12.02 -12.24 -1.44
CA ASN A 47 11.19 -11.86 -2.60
C ASN A 47 10.09 -10.89 -2.17
N PRO A 48 10.41 -9.60 -2.05
CA PRO A 48 9.41 -8.58 -1.77
C PRO A 48 8.43 -8.45 -2.94
N ALA A 49 7.16 -8.71 -2.68
CA ALA A 49 6.08 -8.51 -3.65
C ALA A 49 5.46 -7.13 -3.44
N VAL A 50 5.64 -6.23 -4.41
CA VAL A 50 5.13 -4.86 -4.34
C VAL A 50 3.75 -4.81 -5.00
N ILE A 51 2.70 -4.47 -4.26
CA ILE A 51 1.34 -4.37 -4.79
C ILE A 51 1.05 -2.94 -5.21
N LEU A 52 0.66 -2.79 -6.48
CA LEU A 52 0.26 -1.52 -7.08
C LEU A 52 -1.23 -1.53 -7.45
N GLU A 53 -1.85 -0.37 -7.39
CA GLU A 53 -3.21 -0.10 -7.87
C GLU A 53 -3.16 0.96 -8.96
N ASN A 54 -3.84 0.70 -10.08
CA ASN A 54 -4.03 1.70 -11.11
C ASN A 54 -5.22 2.61 -10.76
N ARG A 55 -4.96 3.92 -10.64
CA ARG A 55 -5.97 4.90 -10.23
C ARG A 55 -7.12 5.08 -11.22
N GLN A 56 -6.94 4.70 -12.48
CA GLN A 56 -7.94 4.92 -13.53
C GLN A 56 -9.02 3.84 -13.52
N ASN A 57 -8.65 2.59 -13.28
CA ASN A 57 -9.54 1.43 -13.39
C ASN A 57 -9.64 0.60 -12.09
N GLY A 58 -8.87 0.93 -11.05
CA GLY A 58 -8.84 0.19 -9.78
C GLY A 58 -8.20 -1.20 -9.88
N ILE A 59 -7.53 -1.51 -10.99
CA ILE A 59 -6.88 -2.82 -11.19
C ILE A 59 -5.65 -2.93 -10.29
N LEU A 60 -5.51 -4.10 -9.67
CA LEU A 60 -4.36 -4.46 -8.86
C LEU A 60 -3.34 -5.25 -9.67
N GLY A 61 -2.06 -4.99 -9.39
CA GLY A 61 -0.94 -5.72 -9.96
C GLY A 61 0.16 -5.92 -8.94
N THR A 62 1.01 -6.92 -9.21
CA THR A 62 2.22 -7.19 -8.43
C THR A 62 3.43 -6.79 -9.27
N LEU A 63 4.25 -5.91 -8.74
CA LEU A 63 5.56 -5.58 -9.27
C LEU A 63 6.57 -6.56 -8.65
N GLU A 64 7.02 -7.50 -9.46
CA GLU A 64 7.98 -8.53 -9.06
C GLU A 64 9.41 -8.00 -9.00
N THR A 65 10.33 -8.80 -8.47
CA THR A 65 11.73 -8.42 -8.25
C THR A 65 12.49 -8.09 -9.52
N ASP A 66 12.00 -8.53 -10.68
CA ASP A 66 12.54 -8.20 -12.01
C ASP A 66 12.11 -6.82 -12.52
N GLY A 67 11.25 -6.11 -11.78
CA GLY A 67 10.70 -4.82 -12.18
C GLY A 67 9.52 -4.92 -13.16
N VAL A 68 8.98 -6.12 -13.37
CA VAL A 68 7.83 -6.34 -14.27
C VAL A 68 6.54 -6.31 -13.47
N LEU A 69 5.56 -5.54 -13.95
CA LEU A 69 4.22 -5.51 -13.40
C LEU A 69 3.39 -6.67 -13.96
N ARG A 70 2.95 -7.57 -13.09
CA ARG A 70 2.01 -8.64 -13.42
C ARG A 70 0.62 -8.31 -12.91
N LEU A 71 -0.36 -8.38 -13.80
CA LEU A 71 -1.77 -8.20 -13.45
C LEU A 71 -2.30 -9.56 -12.96
N ASN A 72 -2.54 -9.67 -11.65
CA ASN A 72 -3.12 -10.87 -11.04
C ASN A 72 -4.57 -10.59 -10.64
N SER A 73 -5.51 -11.32 -11.24
CA SER A 73 -6.95 -11.16 -11.00
C SER A 73 -7.41 -11.64 -9.62
N ASN A 74 -6.58 -12.39 -8.90
CA ASN A 74 -6.90 -12.95 -7.58
C ASN A 74 -6.48 -12.06 -6.40
N LEU A 75 -5.99 -10.84 -6.66
CA LEU A 75 -5.66 -9.88 -5.61
C LEU A 75 -6.91 -9.13 -5.18
N ALA A 76 -7.19 -9.13 -3.87
CA ALA A 76 -8.26 -8.33 -3.28
C ALA A 76 -7.76 -7.63 -2.01
N ILE A 77 -7.92 -6.31 -1.96
CA ILE A 77 -7.66 -5.53 -0.74
C ILE A 77 -8.91 -5.60 0.14
N ARG A 78 -8.77 -6.15 1.34
CA ARG A 78 -9.88 -6.18 2.30
C ARG A 78 -10.16 -4.76 2.80
N ARG A 79 -11.36 -4.25 2.54
CA ARG A 79 -11.82 -2.99 3.13
C ARG A 79 -12.09 -3.21 4.62
N SER A 80 -11.27 -2.60 5.47
CA SER A 80 -11.54 -2.56 6.91
C SER A 80 -12.48 -1.41 7.24
N ARG A 81 -13.57 -1.69 7.96
CA ARG A 81 -14.58 -0.68 8.40
C ARG A 81 -13.99 0.43 9.29
N VAL A 82 -12.77 0.26 9.79
CA VAL A 82 -12.10 1.21 10.68
C VAL A 82 -11.70 2.52 9.95
N PHE A 83 -11.49 2.47 8.63
CA PHE A 83 -11.05 3.66 7.87
C PHE A 83 -12.19 4.67 7.63
N GLU A 84 -13.44 4.23 7.56
CA GLU A 84 -14.61 5.10 7.32
C GLU A 84 -14.86 6.08 8.48
N LEU A 85 -14.61 5.67 9.73
CA LEU A 85 -14.75 6.54 10.90
C LEU A 85 -13.77 7.72 10.86
N LYS A 86 -12.54 7.53 10.37
CA LYS A 86 -11.56 8.62 10.25
C LYS A 86 -11.95 9.63 9.15
N SER A 87 -12.47 9.16 8.01
CA SER A 87 -12.93 10.08 6.95
C SER A 87 -14.20 10.84 7.39
N MET A 88 -15.13 10.18 8.08
CA MET A 88 -16.33 10.84 8.59
C MET A 88 -16.01 11.90 9.66
N LEU A 89 -15.15 11.60 10.64
CA LEU A 89 -14.77 12.57 11.67
C LEU A 89 -14.05 13.80 11.10
N SER A 90 -13.27 13.64 10.03
CA SER A 90 -12.64 14.78 9.33
C SER A 90 -13.67 15.70 8.66
N SER A 91 -14.75 15.14 8.10
CA SER A 91 -15.83 15.93 7.48
C SER A 91 -16.70 16.66 8.51
N PHE A 92 -16.92 16.06 9.69
CA PHE A 92 -17.66 16.72 10.77
C PHE A 92 -16.86 17.86 11.42
N GLY A 93 -15.53 17.74 11.52
CA GLY A 93 -14.67 18.81 12.04
C GLY A 93 -14.70 20.10 11.21
N GLN A 94 -14.96 20.02 9.90
CA GLN A 94 -15.08 21.20 9.01
C GLN A 94 -16.45 21.89 9.10
N LEU A 95 -17.48 21.23 9.60
CA LEU A 95 -18.81 21.82 9.78
C LEU A 95 -18.91 22.68 11.05
N LEU A 96 -18.13 22.35 12.09
CA LEU A 96 -18.15 23.06 13.37
C LEU A 96 -17.31 24.35 13.38
N THR A 97 -16.50 24.60 12.36
CA THR A 97 -15.70 25.84 12.24
C THR A 97 -16.36 26.91 11.38
N ARG A 98 -17.51 26.62 10.76
CA ARG A 98 -18.22 27.53 9.84
C ARG A 98 -19.44 28.22 10.44
N VAL A 99 -19.57 28.20 11.76
CA VAL A 99 -20.58 28.98 12.50
C VAL A 99 -19.84 30.01 13.36
N ARG A 100 -19.53 31.17 12.76
CA ARG A 100 -19.35 32.43 13.48
C ARG A 100 -19.58 33.60 12.54
#